data_AF-A0A3P6S1B4-F1
#
_entry.id   AF-A0A3P6S1B4-F1
#
_cell.length_a   1.000
_cell.length_b   1.000
_cell.length_c   1.000
_cell.angle_alpha   90.00
_cell.angle_beta   90.00
_cell.angle_gamma   90.00
#
_symmetry.space_group_name_H-M   'P 1'
#
loop_
_entity.id
_entity.type
_entity.pdbx_description
1 polymer ?
#
loop_
_entity_poly.entity_id
_entity_poly.type
_entity_poly.pdbx_seq_one_letter_code
_entity_poly.pdbx_strand_id
1 'polypeptide(L)'
;SGVKPAEAQKLAENAVNEAQQRITAQRKAKVEGVKAEEEAEEAKKIQRAESEQKFYDYAMQMAEKMLYHDDMVTPGMKARKTIKPDPAVPSLLKTSKRLGIWKSLDDCQELELGFWKDWDLRAARIMNQSLGPENSFEEQIKWTEDGKQWPYPIDNEYLMGPEADVPFYEHIFLERHLAGLGLPKEGPIAHFMELVSMGLNAIFLITT
;
A
#
# COMPACT_ATOMS: atom_id res chain seq x y z
N SER A 1 15.85 -74.89 61.90
CA SER A 1 14.44 -75.12 62.23
C SER A 1 13.65 -74.98 60.94
N GLY A 2 13.16 -76.08 60.39
CA GLY A 2 12.49 -76.10 59.08
C GLY A 2 11.02 -75.79 59.21
N VAL A 3 10.57 -74.72 58.54
CA VAL A 3 9.15 -74.37 58.43
C VAL A 3 8.43 -75.48 57.65
N LYS A 4 7.20 -75.84 58.07
CA LYS A 4 6.40 -76.86 57.37
C LYS A 4 6.10 -76.39 55.93
N PRO A 5 6.11 -77.27 54.92
CA PRO A 5 5.99 -76.87 53.51
C PRO A 5 4.73 -76.05 53.20
N ALA A 6 3.62 -76.33 53.88
CA ALA A 6 2.38 -75.59 53.74
C ALA A 6 2.43 -74.15 54.28
N GLU A 7 3.25 -73.87 55.31
CA GLU A 7 3.44 -72.52 55.86
C GLU A 7 4.36 -71.69 54.95
N ALA A 8 5.36 -72.32 54.34
CA ALA A 8 6.25 -71.66 53.37
C ALA A 8 5.52 -71.25 52.08
N GLN A 9 4.58 -72.07 51.58
CA GLN A 9 3.75 -71.74 50.43
C GLN A 9 2.85 -70.51 50.69
N LYS A 10 2.15 -70.49 51.84
CA LYS A 10 1.33 -69.33 52.23
C LYS A 10 2.12 -68.04 52.37
N LEU A 11 3.34 -68.12 52.91
CA LEU A 11 4.23 -66.96 53.02
C LEU A 11 4.65 -66.45 51.64
N ALA A 12 4.96 -67.35 50.71
CA ALA A 12 5.31 -67.00 49.34
C ALA A 12 4.13 -66.38 48.57
N GLU A 13 2.93 -66.94 48.71
CA GLU A 13 1.70 -66.39 48.11
C GLU A 13 1.40 -64.99 48.64
N ASN A 14 1.51 -64.79 49.96
CA ASN A 14 1.33 -63.47 50.58
C ASN A 14 2.36 -62.46 50.06
N ALA A 15 3.63 -62.86 49.94
CA ALA A 15 4.70 -62.00 49.41
C ALA A 15 4.46 -61.63 47.94
N VAL A 16 3.97 -62.57 47.11
CA VAL A 16 3.62 -62.31 45.70
C VAL A 16 2.42 -61.38 45.58
N ASN A 17 1.38 -61.58 46.40
CA ASN A 17 0.19 -60.73 46.40
C ASN A 17 0.54 -59.30 46.83
N GLU A 18 1.37 -59.13 47.86
CA GLU A 18 1.85 -57.82 48.28
C GLU A 18 2.68 -57.14 47.18
N ALA A 19 3.55 -57.89 46.50
CA ALA A 19 4.31 -57.37 45.36
C ALA A 19 3.41 -56.95 44.20
N GLN A 20 2.37 -57.72 43.87
CA GLN A 20 1.36 -57.38 42.86
C GLN A 20 0.58 -56.11 43.24
N GLN A 21 0.18 -55.96 44.51
CA GLN A 21 -0.48 -54.75 45.01
C GLN A 21 0.43 -53.52 44.92
N ARG A 22 1.72 -53.66 45.25
CA ARG A 22 2.69 -52.56 45.11
C ARG A 22 2.90 -52.15 43.64
N ILE A 23 3.03 -53.12 42.74
CA ILE A 23 3.19 -52.85 41.30
C ILE A 23 1.94 -52.18 40.72
N THR A 24 0.76 -52.66 41.08
CA THR A 24 -0.51 -52.07 40.63
C THR A 24 -0.71 -50.66 41.19
N ALA A 25 -0.40 -50.43 42.46
CA ALA A 25 -0.41 -49.09 43.07
C ALA A 25 0.58 -48.14 42.37
N GLN A 26 1.80 -48.58 42.08
CA GLN A 26 2.78 -47.77 41.35
C GLN A 26 2.34 -47.45 39.91
N ARG A 27 1.75 -48.42 39.20
CA ARG A 27 1.19 -48.19 37.86
C ARG A 27 0.03 -47.21 37.90
N LYS A 28 -0.87 -47.35 38.88
CA LYS A 28 -2.00 -46.43 39.08
C LYS A 28 -1.52 -45.02 39.38
N ALA A 29 -0.59 -44.83 40.31
CA ALA A 29 -0.02 -43.53 40.62
C ALA A 29 0.68 -42.86 39.42
N LYS A 30 1.38 -43.64 38.57
CA LYS A 30 1.98 -43.12 37.33
C LYS A 30 0.93 -42.69 36.32
N VAL A 31 -0.14 -43.47 36.13
CA VAL A 31 -1.23 -43.13 35.20
C VAL A 31 -2.00 -41.91 35.71
N GLU A 32 -2.24 -41.81 37.00
CA GLU A 32 -2.88 -40.63 37.63
C GLU A 32 -1.99 -39.39 37.51
N GLY A 33 -0.67 -39.53 37.65
CA GLY A 33 0.28 -38.43 37.41
C GLY A 33 0.26 -37.92 35.98
N VAL A 34 0.31 -38.83 34.99
CA VAL A 34 0.24 -38.46 33.56
C VAL A 34 -1.10 -37.78 33.23
N LYS A 35 -2.23 -38.30 33.74
CA LYS A 35 -3.54 -37.68 33.54
C LYS A 35 -3.63 -36.28 34.16
N ALA A 36 -3.10 -36.10 35.37
CA ALA A 36 -3.09 -34.81 36.03
C ALA A 36 -2.21 -33.78 35.29
N GLU A 37 -1.09 -34.22 34.70
CA GLU A 37 -0.24 -33.37 33.86
C GLU A 37 -0.95 -32.98 32.54
N GLU A 38 -1.62 -33.93 31.88
CA GLU A 38 -2.42 -33.68 30.68
C GLU A 38 -3.56 -32.68 30.96
N GLU A 39 -4.33 -32.88 32.04
CA GLU A 39 -5.40 -31.96 32.46
C GLU A 39 -4.86 -30.55 32.79
N ALA A 40 -3.68 -30.47 33.41
CA ALA A 40 -3.04 -29.19 33.70
C ALA A 40 -2.58 -28.44 32.43
N GLU A 41 -2.08 -29.17 31.43
CA GLU A 41 -1.69 -28.60 30.13
C GLU A 41 -2.91 -28.15 29.32
N GLU A 42 -4.00 -28.92 29.34
CA GLU A 42 -5.28 -28.52 28.72
C GLU A 42 -5.84 -27.25 29.36
N ALA A 43 -5.84 -27.17 30.70
CA ALA A 43 -6.28 -25.97 31.41
C ALA A 43 -5.45 -24.72 31.05
N LYS A 44 -4.12 -24.87 30.94
CA LYS A 44 -3.23 -23.76 30.50
C LYS A 44 -3.53 -23.32 29.07
N LYS A 45 -3.79 -24.26 28.15
CA LYS A 45 -4.15 -23.95 26.76
C LYS A 45 -5.46 -23.19 26.67
N ILE A 46 -6.46 -23.59 27.47
CA ILE A 46 -7.76 -22.90 27.55
C ILE A 46 -7.57 -21.47 28.07
N GLN A 47 -6.86 -21.28 29.18
CA GLN A 47 -6.58 -19.95 29.74
C GLN A 47 -5.83 -19.05 28.74
N ARG A 48 -4.87 -19.61 28.01
CA ARG A 48 -4.15 -18.89 26.95
C ARG A 48 -5.08 -18.47 25.82
N ALA A 49 -5.93 -19.37 25.32
CA ALA A 49 -6.90 -19.06 24.28
C ALA A 49 -7.89 -17.96 24.71
N GLU A 50 -8.38 -17.99 25.96
CA GLU A 50 -9.24 -16.94 26.49
C GLU A 50 -8.54 -15.58 26.57
N SER A 51 -7.26 -15.56 26.97
CA SER A 51 -6.48 -14.32 27.01
C SER A 51 -6.22 -13.74 25.62
N GLU A 52 -5.98 -14.60 24.63
CA GLU A 52 -5.79 -14.23 23.23
C GLU A 52 -7.10 -13.68 22.64
N GLN A 53 -8.24 -14.32 22.91
CA GLN A 53 -9.56 -13.79 22.50
C GLN A 53 -9.85 -12.41 23.07
N LYS A 54 -9.66 -12.21 24.38
CA LYS A 54 -9.83 -10.89 25.02
C LYS A 54 -8.92 -9.83 24.40
N PHE A 55 -7.69 -10.21 24.03
CA PHE A 55 -6.77 -9.32 23.34
C PHE A 55 -7.29 -8.95 21.94
N TYR A 56 -7.75 -9.92 21.15
CA TYR A 56 -8.32 -9.66 19.82
C TYR A 56 -9.59 -8.81 19.88
N ASP A 57 -10.47 -9.04 20.85
CA ASP A 57 -11.68 -8.23 21.05
C ASP A 57 -11.33 -6.78 21.39
N TYR A 58 -10.34 -6.57 22.27
CA TYR A 58 -9.87 -5.22 22.61
C TYR A 58 -9.23 -4.52 21.41
N ALA A 59 -8.41 -5.23 20.65
CA ALA A 59 -7.80 -4.71 19.42
C ALA A 59 -8.86 -4.36 18.38
N MET A 60 -9.92 -5.17 18.25
CA MET A 60 -11.04 -4.91 17.34
C MET A 60 -11.83 -3.67 17.76
N GLN A 61 -12.14 -3.50 19.05
CA GLN A 61 -12.79 -2.29 19.56
C GLN A 61 -11.94 -1.04 19.31
N MET A 62 -10.62 -1.15 19.48
CA MET A 62 -9.70 -0.04 19.20
C MET A 62 -9.65 0.26 17.69
N ALA A 63 -9.58 -0.76 16.84
CA ALA A 63 -9.61 -0.60 15.39
C ALA A 63 -10.93 0.01 14.91
N GLU A 64 -12.07 -0.48 15.41
CA GLU A 64 -13.39 0.07 15.13
C GLU A 64 -13.48 1.55 15.53
N LYS A 65 -13.00 1.90 16.72
CA LYS A 65 -12.95 3.28 17.20
C LYS A 65 -12.05 4.17 16.34
N MET A 66 -11.01 3.62 15.71
CA MET A 66 -10.11 4.38 14.84
C MET A 66 -10.62 4.46 13.39
N LEU A 67 -11.34 3.44 12.92
CA LEU A 67 -11.83 3.34 11.54
C LEU A 67 -13.18 4.04 11.35
N TYR A 68 -14.11 3.91 12.31
CA TYR A 68 -15.48 4.43 12.17
C TYR A 68 -15.72 5.81 12.83
N HIS A 69 -14.75 6.35 13.58
CA HIS A 69 -14.78 7.77 13.97
C HIS A 69 -14.11 8.70 12.95
N ASP A 70 -13.41 8.17 11.94
CA ASP A 70 -12.84 9.00 10.86
C ASP A 70 -13.84 9.27 9.72
N ASP A 71 -14.92 8.47 9.60
CA ASP A 71 -15.86 8.53 8.46
C ASP A 71 -17.17 9.30 8.69
N MET A 72 -17.31 10.03 9.79
CA MET A 72 -18.25 11.16 9.82
C MET A 72 -17.51 12.46 9.52
N VAL A 73 -16.90 12.51 8.33
CA VAL A 73 -16.38 13.74 7.71
C VAL A 73 -17.57 14.63 7.31
N THR A 74 -18.18 15.29 8.29
CA THR A 74 -18.87 16.55 8.03
C THR A 74 -17.86 17.53 7.41
N PRO A 75 -18.21 18.29 6.36
CA PRO A 75 -17.29 19.23 5.71
C PRO A 75 -16.84 20.31 6.71
N GLY A 76 -15.63 20.17 7.27
CA GLY A 76 -15.05 21.16 8.18
C GLY A 76 -14.21 20.64 9.36
N MET A 77 -14.13 19.33 9.62
CA MET A 77 -13.27 18.83 10.71
C MET A 77 -11.85 18.56 10.22
N LYS A 78 -10.91 19.29 10.84
CA LYS A 78 -9.49 19.38 10.51
C LYS A 78 -8.82 18.01 10.65
N ALA A 79 -7.98 17.66 9.67
CA ALA A 79 -7.02 16.56 9.71
C ALA A 79 -6.36 16.44 11.10
N ARG A 80 -5.99 15.19 11.48
CA ARG A 80 -5.27 14.87 12.73
C ARG A 80 -4.38 16.03 13.14
N LYS A 81 -4.67 16.65 14.29
CA LYS A 81 -3.92 17.82 14.77
C LYS A 81 -2.45 17.43 14.85
N THR A 82 -1.64 17.92 13.93
CA THR A 82 -0.18 17.82 14.04
C THR A 82 0.20 18.55 15.33
N ILE A 83 0.52 17.79 16.38
CA ILE A 83 1.00 18.35 17.63
C ILE A 83 2.36 18.94 17.31
N LYS A 84 2.43 20.26 17.18
CA LYS A 84 3.72 20.93 17.08
C LYS A 84 4.45 20.71 18.40
N PRO A 85 5.72 20.27 18.39
CA PRO A 85 6.48 20.12 19.62
C PRO A 85 6.52 21.47 20.35
N ASP A 86 6.17 21.45 21.64
CA ASP A 86 6.15 22.64 22.47
C ASP A 86 7.57 23.22 22.58
N PRO A 87 7.81 24.46 22.11
CA PRO A 87 9.14 25.07 22.15
C PRO A 87 9.66 25.29 23.58
N ALA A 88 8.78 25.26 24.59
CA ALA A 88 9.15 25.39 25.99
C ALA A 88 9.71 24.09 26.61
N VAL A 89 9.51 22.94 25.95
CA VAL A 89 10.06 21.66 26.42
C VAL A 89 11.55 21.61 26.10
N PRO A 90 12.44 21.46 27.10
CA PRO A 90 13.87 21.37 26.85
C PRO A 90 14.15 20.13 25.99
N SER A 91 14.65 20.35 24.78
CA SER A 91 14.98 19.26 23.88
C SER A 91 16.14 18.46 24.49
N LEU A 92 15.99 17.13 24.61
CA LEU A 92 17.00 16.23 25.17
C LEU A 92 18.37 16.31 24.48
N LEU A 93 18.39 16.80 23.22
CA LEU A 93 19.59 16.97 22.39
C LEU A 93 20.19 18.39 22.44
N LYS A 94 19.56 19.36 23.13
CA LYS A 94 20.01 20.76 23.24
C LYS A 94 20.87 21.04 24.47
N THR A 95 21.19 20.03 25.28
CA THR A 95 21.91 20.17 26.55
C THR A 95 23.37 20.60 26.37
N SER A 96 23.94 20.46 25.18
CA SER A 96 25.29 20.93 24.87
C SER A 96 25.30 22.37 24.36
N LYS A 97 26.31 23.15 24.82
CA LYS A 97 26.54 24.52 24.36
C LYS A 97 26.83 24.50 22.85
N ARG A 98 25.90 25.04 22.05
CA ARG A 98 26.09 25.23 20.60
C ARG A 98 27.35 26.07 20.32
N LEU A 99 28.04 25.80 19.21
CA LEU A 99 29.27 26.51 18.82
C LEU A 99 29.06 28.01 18.57
N GLY A 100 27.82 28.46 18.34
CA GLY A 100 27.46 29.89 18.31
C GLY A 100 28.10 30.70 17.19
N ILE A 101 28.70 30.05 16.20
CA ILE A 101 29.41 30.67 15.07
C ILE A 101 28.44 31.45 14.17
N TRP A 102 27.22 30.92 13.99
CA TRP A 102 26.16 31.50 13.18
C TRP A 102 25.08 32.11 14.07
N LYS A 103 24.73 33.39 13.86
CA LYS A 103 23.88 34.18 14.77
C LYS A 103 22.41 34.24 14.35
N SER A 104 22.13 34.42 13.06
CA SER A 104 20.80 34.36 12.42
C SER A 104 20.99 34.28 10.89
N LEU A 105 20.10 33.57 10.20
CA LEU A 105 20.18 33.32 8.75
C LEU A 105 19.20 34.20 7.95
N ASP A 106 18.55 35.17 8.61
CA ASP A 106 17.38 35.88 8.08
C ASP A 106 17.69 36.75 6.85
N ASP A 107 18.97 37.09 6.63
CA ASP A 107 19.43 37.92 5.51
C ASP A 107 20.14 37.12 4.39
N CYS A 108 20.15 35.78 4.48
CA CYS A 108 20.81 34.95 3.48
C CYS A 108 19.94 34.82 2.23
N GLN A 109 20.33 35.51 1.14
CA GLN A 109 19.80 35.26 -0.19
C GLN A 109 20.48 34.03 -0.80
N GLU A 110 19.68 33.08 -1.29
CA GLU A 110 20.15 31.88 -1.99
C GLU A 110 20.70 32.29 -3.37
N LEU A 111 21.97 32.72 -3.42
CA LEU A 111 22.66 33.06 -4.66
C LEU A 111 23.28 31.80 -5.27
N GLU A 112 22.44 30.95 -5.84
CA GLU A 112 22.87 29.68 -6.42
C GLU A 112 22.93 29.75 -7.94
N LEU A 113 24.01 29.20 -8.50
CA LEU A 113 24.12 28.94 -9.92
C LEU A 113 23.12 27.83 -10.28
N GLY A 114 22.17 28.11 -11.17
CA GLY A 114 21.11 27.17 -11.53
C GLY A 114 21.60 25.78 -11.95
N PHE A 115 22.77 25.69 -12.60
CA PHE A 115 23.37 24.41 -12.97
C PHE A 115 23.66 23.49 -11.77
N TRP A 116 24.24 24.04 -10.69
CA TRP A 116 24.59 23.26 -9.50
C TRP A 116 23.32 22.86 -8.74
N LYS A 117 22.34 23.77 -8.65
CA LYS A 117 21.01 23.46 -8.11
C LYS A 117 20.33 22.31 -8.86
N ASP A 118 20.36 22.35 -10.18
CA ASP A 118 19.79 21.28 -11.02
C ASP A 118 20.58 19.96 -10.87
N TRP A 119 21.89 20.03 -10.62
CA TRP A 119 22.68 18.84 -10.32
C TRP A 119 22.29 18.27 -8.96
N ASP A 120 22.25 19.08 -7.91
CA ASP A 120 21.90 18.64 -6.55
C ASP A 120 20.48 18.08 -6.49
N LEU A 121 19.52 18.73 -7.16
CA LEU A 121 18.15 18.22 -7.29
C LEU A 121 18.09 16.89 -8.03
N ARG A 122 18.90 16.72 -9.09
CA ARG A 122 19.00 15.43 -9.81
C ARG A 122 19.63 14.36 -8.93
N ALA A 123 20.69 14.68 -8.19
CA ALA A 123 21.35 13.74 -7.29
C ALA A 123 20.40 13.29 -6.17
N ALA A 124 19.67 14.23 -5.56
CA ALA A 124 18.64 13.94 -4.58
C ALA A 124 17.51 13.07 -5.15
N ARG A 125 17.05 13.38 -6.37
CA ARG A 125 16.04 12.58 -7.08
C ARG A 125 16.53 11.15 -7.32
N ILE A 126 17.75 10.97 -7.83
CA ILE A 126 18.33 9.65 -8.06
C ILE A 126 18.45 8.88 -6.76
N MET A 127 18.92 9.53 -5.68
CA MET A 127 19.03 8.91 -4.37
C MET A 127 17.66 8.42 -3.87
N ASN A 128 16.62 9.24 -3.99
CA ASN A 128 15.24 8.88 -3.62
C ASN A 128 14.66 7.75 -4.49
N GLN A 129 14.95 7.74 -5.80
CA GLN A 129 14.42 6.75 -6.76
C GLN A 129 15.25 5.46 -6.86
N SER A 130 16.44 5.42 -6.24
CA SER A 130 17.39 4.30 -6.37
C SER A 130 16.88 2.97 -5.81
N LEU A 131 15.87 3.02 -4.94
CA LEU A 131 15.27 1.84 -4.31
C LEU A 131 14.29 1.10 -5.23
N GLY A 132 13.99 1.67 -6.41
CA GLY A 132 12.97 1.15 -7.31
C GLY A 132 11.56 1.38 -6.76
N PRO A 133 10.52 0.99 -7.52
CA PRO A 133 9.14 1.12 -7.07
C PRO A 133 8.86 0.11 -5.95
N GLU A 134 8.27 0.58 -4.85
CA GLU A 134 7.92 -0.25 -3.70
C GLU A 134 6.63 -1.05 -3.94
N ASN A 135 5.80 -0.60 -4.88
CA ASN A 135 4.46 -1.13 -5.14
C ASN A 135 4.13 -1.18 -6.65
N SER A 136 3.24 -2.07 -7.05
CA SER A 136 2.77 -2.21 -8.43
C SER A 136 2.03 -0.96 -8.95
N PHE A 137 1.38 -0.21 -8.06
CA PHE A 137 0.79 1.09 -8.42
C PHE A 137 1.86 2.12 -8.78
N GLU A 138 3.00 2.12 -8.09
CA GLU A 138 4.11 3.02 -8.40
C GLU A 138 4.75 2.67 -9.75
N GLU A 139 4.84 1.38 -10.08
CA GLU A 139 5.25 0.93 -11.41
C GLU A 139 4.30 1.45 -12.51
N GLN A 140 2.99 1.34 -12.29
CA GLN A 140 1.99 1.83 -13.24
C GLN A 140 2.05 3.36 -13.39
N ILE A 141 2.20 4.09 -12.29
CA ILE A 141 2.38 5.56 -12.33
C ILE A 141 3.61 5.90 -13.16
N LYS A 142 4.74 5.24 -12.91
CA LYS A 142 5.97 5.44 -13.68
C LYS A 142 5.77 5.10 -15.16
N TRP A 143 5.02 4.06 -15.50
CA TRP A 143 4.71 3.72 -16.89
C TRP A 143 3.79 4.73 -17.56
N THR A 144 2.84 5.32 -16.82
CA THR A 144 2.00 6.40 -17.33
C THR A 144 2.82 7.67 -17.54
N GLU A 145 3.71 8.03 -16.61
CA GLU A 145 4.65 9.16 -16.75
C GLU A 145 5.63 8.98 -17.93
N ASP A 146 6.15 7.75 -18.10
CA ASP A 146 7.01 7.37 -19.22
C ASP A 146 6.24 7.29 -20.57
N GLY A 147 4.91 7.36 -20.56
CA GLY A 147 4.06 7.20 -21.75
C GLY A 147 3.98 5.76 -22.29
N LYS A 148 4.40 4.76 -21.51
CA LYS A 148 4.27 3.32 -21.84
C LYS A 148 2.85 2.80 -21.65
N GLN A 149 2.12 3.40 -20.72
CA GLN A 149 0.74 3.05 -20.39
C GLN A 149 -0.20 4.16 -20.84
N TRP A 150 -1.37 3.77 -21.34
CA TRP A 150 -2.43 4.72 -21.71
C TRP A 150 -2.94 5.47 -20.47
N PRO A 151 -3.17 6.78 -20.57
CA PRO A 151 -3.81 7.52 -19.48
C PRO A 151 -5.27 7.09 -19.36
N TYR A 152 -5.79 7.18 -18.13
CA TYR A 152 -7.18 6.88 -17.82
C TYR A 152 -7.94 8.16 -17.47
N PRO A 153 -9.24 8.26 -17.85
CA PRO A 153 -10.02 7.29 -18.63
C PRO A 153 -9.54 7.18 -20.08
N ILE A 154 -9.71 6.00 -20.70
CA ILE A 154 -9.27 5.73 -22.06
C ILE A 154 -10.01 6.66 -23.02
N ASP A 155 -9.25 7.49 -23.73
CA ASP A 155 -9.73 8.33 -24.82
C ASP A 155 -9.24 7.76 -26.15
N ASN A 156 -10.15 7.49 -27.08
CA ASN A 156 -9.82 6.95 -28.40
C ASN A 156 -9.13 7.99 -29.30
N GLU A 157 -9.30 9.28 -28.99
CA GLU A 157 -8.70 10.40 -29.72
C GLU A 157 -7.39 10.87 -29.05
N TYR A 158 -6.89 10.11 -28.07
CA TYR A 158 -5.62 10.40 -27.43
C TYR A 158 -4.47 10.41 -28.46
N LEU A 159 -3.71 11.50 -28.50
CA LEU A 159 -2.63 11.75 -29.46
C LEU A 159 -3.09 11.87 -30.93
N MET A 160 -4.33 12.28 -31.18
CA MET A 160 -4.82 12.61 -32.54
C MET A 160 -4.00 13.74 -33.21
N GLY A 161 -3.20 14.50 -32.44
CA GLY A 161 -2.24 15.48 -32.94
C GLY A 161 -2.87 16.87 -33.09
N PRO A 162 -2.33 17.73 -33.99
CA PRO A 162 -2.84 19.10 -34.16
C PRO A 162 -4.27 19.15 -34.68
N GLU A 163 -4.73 18.06 -35.30
CA GLU A 163 -6.07 17.87 -35.86
C GLU A 163 -7.17 17.90 -34.78
N ALA A 164 -6.85 17.54 -33.54
CA ALA A 164 -7.80 17.59 -32.42
C ALA A 164 -8.29 19.02 -32.13
N ASP A 165 -7.45 20.02 -32.41
CA ASP A 165 -7.78 21.44 -32.20
C ASP A 165 -8.50 22.06 -33.41
N VAL A 166 -8.58 21.34 -34.54
CA VAL A 166 -9.19 21.85 -35.76
C VAL A 166 -10.71 21.66 -35.70
N PRO A 167 -11.48 22.74 -35.86
CA PRO A 167 -12.93 22.64 -35.84
C PRO A 167 -13.48 22.07 -37.16
N PHE A 168 -14.61 21.36 -37.06
CA PHE A 168 -15.23 20.66 -38.19
C PHE A 168 -15.51 21.55 -39.42
N TYR A 169 -15.72 22.86 -39.22
CA TYR A 169 -16.08 23.77 -40.29
C TYR A 169 -14.92 24.01 -41.28
N GLU A 170 -13.66 23.78 -40.87
CA GLU A 170 -12.51 23.85 -41.77
C GLU A 170 -12.47 22.65 -42.72
N HIS A 171 -12.95 21.49 -42.27
CA HIS A 171 -13.05 20.27 -43.08
C HIS A 171 -14.24 20.26 -44.05
N ILE A 172 -15.33 20.97 -43.72
CA ILE A 172 -16.56 20.97 -44.51
C ILE A 172 -16.65 22.16 -45.46
N PHE A 173 -16.18 23.35 -45.06
CA PHE A 173 -16.32 24.57 -45.86
C PHE A 173 -15.05 24.93 -46.64
N LEU A 174 -14.69 24.07 -47.59
CA LEU A 174 -13.55 24.28 -48.48
C LEU A 174 -13.71 25.46 -49.46
N GLU A 175 -14.93 26.00 -49.62
CA GLU A 175 -15.23 27.15 -50.48
C GLU A 175 -14.41 28.39 -50.14
N ARG A 176 -14.04 28.57 -48.86
CA ARG A 176 -13.20 29.69 -48.40
C ARG A 176 -11.81 29.63 -49.02
N HIS A 177 -11.26 28.43 -49.23
CA HIS A 177 -9.97 28.22 -49.87
C HIS A 177 -10.06 28.38 -51.39
N LEU A 178 -11.21 28.06 -52.00
CA LEU A 178 -11.45 28.24 -53.43
C LEU A 178 -11.56 29.72 -53.84
N ALA A 179 -12.12 30.57 -52.99
CA ALA A 179 -12.30 31.99 -53.29
C ALA A 179 -10.96 32.74 -53.52
N GLY A 180 -9.85 32.26 -52.93
CA GLY A 180 -8.52 32.84 -53.08
C GLY A 180 -7.78 32.46 -54.37
N LEU A 181 -8.22 31.41 -55.08
CA LEU A 181 -7.53 30.84 -56.24
C LEU A 181 -7.86 31.53 -57.58
N GLY A 182 -8.72 32.55 -57.57
CA GLY A 182 -9.05 33.31 -58.79
C GLY A 182 -9.79 32.49 -59.85
N LEU A 183 -10.51 31.44 -59.44
CA LEU A 183 -11.24 30.55 -60.34
C LEU A 183 -12.50 31.25 -60.91
N PRO A 184 -12.88 30.96 -62.18
CA PRO A 184 -14.15 31.44 -62.73
C PRO A 184 -15.33 30.90 -61.92
N LYS A 185 -16.30 31.77 -61.59
CA LYS A 185 -17.52 31.36 -60.85
C LYS A 185 -18.49 30.51 -61.68
N GLU A 186 -18.40 30.62 -63.00
CA GLU A 186 -19.26 29.91 -63.94
C GLU A 186 -18.40 29.13 -64.93
N GLY A 187 -18.80 27.89 -65.21
CA GLY A 187 -18.17 27.03 -66.21
C GLY A 187 -17.85 25.62 -65.71
N PRO A 188 -17.32 24.76 -66.61
CA PRO A 188 -17.02 23.36 -66.29
C PRO A 188 -15.94 23.18 -65.21
N ILE A 189 -15.03 24.16 -65.08
CA ILE A 189 -13.99 24.15 -64.05
C ILE A 189 -14.60 24.37 -62.66
N ALA A 190 -15.56 25.28 -62.52
CA ALA A 190 -16.26 25.53 -61.26
C ALA A 190 -16.99 24.25 -60.78
N HIS A 191 -17.69 23.59 -61.70
CA HIS A 191 -18.40 22.34 -61.40
C HIS A 191 -17.45 21.19 -61.03
N PHE A 192 -16.29 21.10 -61.68
CA PHE A 192 -15.27 20.13 -61.28
C PHE A 192 -14.74 20.41 -59.86
N MET A 193 -14.46 21.66 -59.52
CA MET A 193 -13.98 22.03 -58.18
C MET A 193 -15.03 21.83 -57.09
N GLU A 194 -16.32 22.00 -57.42
CA GLU A 194 -17.43 21.67 -56.55
C GLU A 194 -17.45 20.17 -56.23
N LEU A 195 -17.33 19.31 -57.24
CA LEU A 195 -17.25 17.86 -57.06
C LEU A 195 -16.03 17.43 -56.24
N VAL A 196 -14.87 18.05 -56.47
CA VAL A 196 -13.65 17.80 -55.68
C VAL A 196 -13.88 18.18 -54.22
N SER A 197 -14.50 19.33 -53.95
CA SER A 197 -14.79 19.79 -52.58
C SER A 197 -15.76 18.84 -51.87
N MET A 198 -16.83 18.42 -52.56
CA MET A 198 -17.77 17.43 -52.03
C MET A 198 -17.08 16.09 -51.74
N GLY A 199 -16.12 15.68 -52.56
CA GLY A 199 -15.32 14.47 -52.35
C GLY A 199 -14.39 14.57 -51.14
N LEU A 200 -13.68 15.69 -51.00
CA LEU A 200 -12.75 15.92 -49.88
C LEU A 200 -13.48 16.01 -48.54
N ASN A 201 -14.65 16.66 -48.50
CA ASN A 201 -15.48 16.76 -47.30
C ASN A 201 -15.92 15.41 -46.73
N ALA A 202 -16.00 14.36 -47.55
CA ALA A 202 -16.44 13.04 -47.14
C ALA A 202 -15.28 12.15 -46.63
N ILE A 203 -14.03 12.62 -46.74
CA ILE A 203 -12.85 11.84 -46.39
C ILE A 203 -12.34 12.28 -45.02
N PHE A 204 -12.56 11.43 -44.01
CA PHE A 204 -12.09 11.66 -42.63
C PHE A 204 -10.57 11.50 -42.43
N LEU A 205 -9.87 10.86 -43.38
CA LEU A 205 -8.44 10.55 -43.25
C LEU A 205 -7.51 11.67 -43.72
N ILE A 206 -8.06 12.77 -44.25
CA ILE A 206 -7.28 13.91 -44.74
C ILE A 206 -7.27 14.97 -43.66
N THR A 207 -6.08 15.40 -43.26
CA THR A 207 -5.85 16.51 -42.35
C THR A 207 -5.90 17.84 -43.11
N THR A 208 -6.40 18.90 -42.48
CA THR A 208 -6.38 20.27 -43.05
C THR A 208 -4.98 20.86 -43.22
#